data_AF-A0A8H5FT04-F1
#
_entry.id   AF-A0A8H5FT04-F1
#
_cell.length_a   1.000
_cell.length_b   1.000
_cell.length_c   1.000
_cell.angle_alpha   90.00
_cell.angle_beta   90.00
_cell.angle_gamma   90.00
#
_symmetry.space_group_name_H-M   'P 1'
#
loop_
_entity.id
_entity.type
_entity.pdbx_description
1 polymer ?
#
loop_
_entity_poly.entity_id
_entity_poly.type
_entity_poly.pdbx_seq_one_letter_code
_entity_poly.pdbx_strand_id
1 'polypeptide(L)'
;MFPKLRLESTISLALAALALVPGCHGSLTGIRNVFAFGDSYTTNGWGGTGDPLAAHGATCFSAGPPWSEQFAQMIGARLIDLAVSGATADQSIIFTSPLDFRGQTTAFLQQVVPFPNKVAWNSTDSLFTVSFGTNDVNNSFRNTAGNGTDLYNRDLTSYFATVDRLYNAGARNFVFNNLVPFDRAQIGVGQGSSLQEKMKESILEFNAQLAAKASAYCSSKTGITTCLTFDTHTVFTNLMDNPSQFGFASADAFCQTYANRFGCTVNEQVDPTCLGPIDVYIWKDSLHPSFASDKFWAQGLVNQLQ
;
A
#
# COMPACT_ATOMS: atom_id res chain seq x y z
N MET A 1 16.93 17.36 -27.46
CA MET A 1 17.45 18.00 -26.24
C MET A 1 16.27 18.76 -25.62
N PHE A 2 15.43 18.06 -24.86
CA PHE A 2 14.28 18.68 -24.21
C PHE A 2 14.77 19.40 -22.95
N PRO A 3 14.38 20.66 -22.73
CA PRO A 3 14.84 21.40 -21.56
C PRO A 3 14.22 20.76 -20.32
N LYS A 4 15.06 20.49 -19.30
CA LYS A 4 14.62 20.25 -17.93
C LYS A 4 13.90 21.51 -17.45
N LEU A 5 12.58 21.59 -17.67
CA LEU A 5 11.74 22.51 -16.93
C LEU A 5 11.79 22.06 -15.47
N ARG A 6 12.36 22.92 -14.63
CA ARG A 6 12.21 22.83 -13.17
C ARG A 6 10.71 22.94 -12.88
N LEU A 7 10.10 21.80 -12.57
CA LEU A 7 8.72 21.70 -12.10
C LEU A 7 8.67 22.07 -10.60
N GLU A 8 9.18 23.25 -10.24
CA GLU A 8 9.16 23.77 -8.86
C GLU A 8 8.22 24.98 -8.75
N SER A 9 7.00 24.87 -9.27
CA SER A 9 5.88 25.74 -8.91
C SER A 9 4.64 25.29 -9.67
N THR A 10 3.56 25.01 -8.95
CA THR A 10 2.22 24.53 -9.40
C THR A 10 1.99 23.02 -9.44
N ILE A 11 2.19 22.34 -8.30
CA ILE A 11 1.28 21.23 -7.92
C ILE A 11 0.40 21.79 -6.80
N SER A 12 -0.65 22.52 -7.16
CA SER A 12 -1.79 22.66 -6.26
C SER A 12 -2.45 21.29 -6.23
N LEU A 13 -2.07 20.46 -5.25
CA LEU A 13 -2.75 19.19 -5.00
C LEU A 13 -4.24 19.49 -4.85
N ALA A 14 -5.06 18.92 -5.72
CA ALA A 14 -6.43 18.61 -5.35
C ALA A 14 -6.32 17.55 -4.24
N LEU A 15 -6.22 18.01 -2.99
CA LEU A 15 -6.32 17.12 -1.82
C LEU A 15 -7.66 16.41 -1.92
N ALA A 16 -7.63 15.08 -1.92
CA ALA A 16 -8.82 14.29 -1.70
C ALA A 16 -9.45 14.71 -0.36
N ALA A 17 -10.68 15.21 -0.39
CA ALA A 17 -11.44 15.43 0.82
C ALA A 17 -11.80 14.05 1.40
N LEU A 18 -11.14 13.66 2.49
CA LEU A 18 -11.29 12.35 3.10
C LEU A 18 -11.91 12.44 4.49
N ALA A 19 -12.87 11.55 4.74
CA ALA A 19 -13.66 11.49 5.97
C ALA A 19 -12.78 11.05 7.15
N LEU A 20 -12.37 12.00 7.99
CA LEU A 20 -11.85 11.72 9.31
C LEU A 20 -12.99 11.13 10.17
N VAL A 21 -12.73 10.03 10.87
CA VAL A 21 -13.65 9.54 11.91
C VAL A 21 -13.72 10.61 13.02
N PRO A 22 -14.91 11.04 13.45
CA PRO A 22 -15.03 12.02 14.54
C PRO A 22 -14.26 11.57 15.79
N GLY A 23 -13.33 12.40 16.27
CA GLY A 23 -12.50 12.13 17.44
C GLY A 23 -11.15 11.44 17.15
N CYS A 24 -10.87 11.04 15.90
CA CYS A 24 -9.53 10.64 15.47
C CYS A 24 -8.88 11.77 14.68
N HIS A 25 -7.68 12.16 15.09
CA HIS A 25 -6.84 13.08 14.33
C HIS A 25 -5.60 12.33 13.85
N GLY A 26 -5.28 12.46 12.57
CA GLY A 26 -3.96 12.06 12.07
C GLY A 26 -2.92 12.99 12.66
N SER A 27 -1.83 12.45 13.22
CA SER A 27 -0.65 13.27 13.53
C SER A 27 0.63 12.48 13.29
N LEU A 28 1.56 13.11 12.58
CA LEU A 28 2.94 12.62 12.45
C LEU A 28 3.84 13.07 13.61
N THR A 29 3.34 13.93 14.50
CA THR A 29 4.14 14.49 15.59
C THR A 29 4.66 13.40 16.50
N GLY A 30 5.99 13.26 16.59
CA GLY A 30 6.65 12.29 17.46
C GLY A 30 6.79 10.88 16.87
N ILE A 31 6.25 10.61 15.67
CA ILE A 31 6.44 9.33 14.99
C ILE A 31 7.90 9.18 14.56
N ARG A 32 8.54 8.10 15.00
CA ARG A 32 9.93 7.72 14.72
C ARG A 32 10.06 6.36 14.05
N ASN A 33 9.05 5.50 14.21
CA ASN A 33 9.01 4.15 13.64
C ASN A 33 7.75 3.99 12.78
N VAL A 34 7.92 3.43 11.58
CA VAL A 34 6.81 2.99 10.72
C VAL A 34 6.91 1.47 10.58
N PHE A 35 5.92 0.75 11.08
CA PHE A 35 5.77 -0.69 10.88
C PHE A 35 4.83 -0.92 9.69
N ALA A 36 5.38 -1.39 8.58
CA ALA A 36 4.63 -1.57 7.34
C ALA A 36 4.27 -3.04 7.14
N PHE A 37 2.98 -3.35 7.15
CA PHE A 37 2.43 -4.66 6.83
C PHE A 37 1.72 -4.58 5.49
N GLY A 38 1.92 -5.57 4.64
CA GLY A 38 1.26 -5.58 3.34
C GLY A 38 1.83 -6.58 2.36
N ASP A 39 1.69 -6.25 1.09
CA ASP A 39 2.03 -7.10 -0.03
C ASP A 39 3.16 -6.53 -0.91
N SER A 40 3.15 -6.85 -2.20
CA SER A 40 4.15 -6.40 -3.17
C SER A 40 4.16 -4.89 -3.39
N TYR A 41 3.08 -4.18 -3.07
CA TYR A 41 3.06 -2.71 -3.16
C TYR A 41 3.84 -2.05 -2.02
N THR A 42 4.13 -2.79 -0.96
CA THR A 42 4.70 -2.24 0.28
C THR A 42 6.12 -2.74 0.55
N THR A 43 6.44 -3.98 0.16
CA THR A 43 7.69 -4.65 0.54
C THR A 43 8.94 -4.04 -0.10
N ASN A 44 10.02 -4.04 0.67
CA ASN A 44 11.38 -3.76 0.21
C ASN A 44 12.31 -5.01 0.27
N GLY A 45 11.76 -6.19 0.58
CA GLY A 45 12.43 -7.47 0.31
C GLY A 45 12.69 -8.41 1.48
N TRP A 46 12.10 -8.21 2.67
CA TRP A 46 12.28 -9.17 3.78
C TRP A 46 11.84 -10.60 3.43
N GLY A 47 10.75 -10.75 2.67
CA GLY A 47 10.35 -12.04 2.10
C GLY A 47 9.73 -13.04 3.08
N GLY A 48 9.46 -12.65 4.33
CA GLY A 48 8.65 -13.45 5.25
C GLY A 48 9.38 -14.52 6.07
N THR A 49 10.71 -14.57 6.03
CA THR A 49 11.49 -15.59 6.75
C THR A 49 12.55 -14.94 7.64
N GLY A 50 12.69 -15.44 8.88
CA GLY A 50 13.69 -14.97 9.83
C GLY A 50 13.32 -13.64 10.49
N ASP A 51 14.34 -12.88 10.88
CA ASP A 51 14.19 -11.58 11.55
C ASP A 51 13.96 -10.46 10.50
N PRO A 52 12.80 -9.76 10.51
CA PRO A 52 12.53 -8.63 9.60
C PRO A 52 13.49 -7.44 9.78
N LEU A 53 14.25 -7.41 10.86
CA LEU A 53 15.25 -6.37 11.13
C LEU A 53 16.66 -6.75 10.67
N ALA A 54 16.87 -8.00 10.27
CA ALA A 54 18.14 -8.44 9.73
C ALA A 54 18.34 -7.91 8.30
N ALA A 55 19.59 -7.74 7.89
CA ALA A 55 19.89 -7.37 6.51
C ALA A 55 19.37 -8.44 5.55
N HIS A 56 18.61 -8.00 4.54
CA HIS A 56 18.08 -8.83 3.46
C HIS A 56 18.35 -8.17 2.11
N GLY A 57 18.22 -8.93 1.03
CA GLY A 57 18.31 -8.38 -0.32
C GLY A 57 17.17 -7.39 -0.57
N ALA A 58 17.50 -6.22 -1.14
CA ALA A 58 16.51 -5.23 -1.51
C ALA A 58 15.73 -5.69 -2.74
N THR A 59 14.42 -5.90 -2.61
CA THR A 59 13.52 -6.30 -3.69
C THR A 59 12.24 -5.46 -3.62
N CYS A 60 12.04 -4.59 -4.62
CA CYS A 60 10.91 -3.68 -4.70
C CYS A 60 10.19 -3.84 -6.03
N PHE A 61 8.86 -3.88 -6.02
CA PHE A 61 8.06 -4.14 -7.21
C PHE A 61 7.73 -2.87 -8.02
N SER A 62 8.16 -1.71 -7.54
CA SER A 62 7.90 -0.40 -8.13
C SER A 62 9.03 0.15 -9.01
N ALA A 63 10.09 -0.64 -9.24
CA ALA A 63 11.31 -0.24 -9.95
C ALA A 63 12.00 1.00 -9.34
N GLY A 64 11.91 1.08 -8.02
CA GLY A 64 12.46 2.10 -7.13
C GLY A 64 11.94 1.83 -5.72
N PRO A 65 12.05 2.78 -4.78
CA PRO A 65 11.52 2.61 -3.43
C PRO A 65 9.98 2.58 -3.45
N PRO A 66 9.30 1.66 -2.75
CA PRO A 66 7.84 1.64 -2.64
C PRO A 66 7.33 2.83 -1.82
N TRP A 67 6.01 3.05 -1.84
CA TRP A 67 5.38 4.15 -1.10
C TRP A 67 5.75 4.14 0.40
N SER A 68 5.93 2.97 1.01
CA SER A 68 6.25 2.79 2.43
C SER A 68 7.64 3.33 2.80
N GLU A 69 8.63 3.06 1.95
CA GLU A 69 10.00 3.59 2.08
C GLU A 69 10.02 5.10 1.83
N GLN A 70 9.34 5.56 0.78
CA GLN A 70 9.22 6.98 0.47
C GLN A 70 8.52 7.75 1.61
N PHE A 71 7.44 7.21 2.16
CA PHE A 71 6.71 7.80 3.28
C PHE A 71 7.58 7.90 4.53
N ALA A 72 8.24 6.81 4.92
CA ALA A 72 9.14 6.81 6.08
C ALA A 72 10.29 7.81 5.91
N GLN A 73 10.86 7.90 4.69
CA GLN A 73 11.88 8.89 4.36
C GLN A 73 11.37 10.33 4.48
N MET A 74 10.17 10.62 3.94
CA MET A 74 9.57 11.97 3.98
C MET A 74 9.36 12.47 5.41
N ILE A 75 9.03 11.58 6.34
CA ILE A 75 8.78 11.95 7.74
C ILE A 75 10.01 11.78 8.65
N GLY A 76 11.13 11.30 8.10
CA GLY A 76 12.35 11.04 8.87
C GLY A 76 12.23 9.89 9.88
N ALA A 77 11.35 8.91 9.62
CA ALA A 77 11.13 7.75 10.47
C ALA A 77 11.95 6.53 9.98
N ARG A 78 12.24 5.62 10.91
CA ARG A 78 12.76 4.29 10.59
C ARG A 78 11.62 3.43 10.03
N LEU A 79 11.81 2.86 8.85
CA LEU A 79 10.92 1.83 8.32
C LEU A 79 11.31 0.47 8.91
N ILE A 80 10.30 -0.27 9.38
CA ILE A 80 10.34 -1.69 9.68
C ILE A 80 9.39 -2.35 8.68
N ASP A 81 9.94 -2.90 7.61
CA ASP A 81 9.17 -3.61 6.59
C ASP A 81 8.86 -5.04 7.07
N LEU A 82 7.58 -5.34 7.17
CA LEU A 82 7.05 -6.68 7.43
C LEU A 82 6.24 -7.19 6.23
N ALA A 83 6.11 -6.41 5.17
CA ALA A 83 5.33 -6.77 3.99
C ALA A 83 6.01 -7.89 3.19
N VAL A 84 5.19 -8.70 2.53
CA VAL A 84 5.63 -9.85 1.75
C VAL A 84 4.87 -9.89 0.43
N SER A 85 5.60 -9.88 -0.68
CA SER A 85 5.01 -9.95 -2.02
C SER A 85 4.03 -11.13 -2.16
N GLY A 86 2.84 -10.85 -2.70
CA GLY A 86 1.80 -11.85 -2.93
C GLY A 86 0.97 -12.24 -1.69
N ALA A 87 1.19 -11.59 -0.55
CA ALA A 87 0.45 -11.84 0.67
C ALA A 87 -1.03 -11.43 0.54
N THR A 88 -1.91 -12.29 1.07
CA THR A 88 -3.32 -12.00 1.34
C THR A 88 -3.50 -11.64 2.82
N ALA A 89 -4.69 -11.21 3.23
CA ALA A 89 -4.98 -10.97 4.65
C ALA A 89 -5.00 -12.29 5.43
N ASP A 90 -5.64 -13.33 4.88
CA ASP A 90 -5.65 -14.68 5.47
C ASP A 90 -5.62 -15.78 4.38
N GLN A 91 -4.49 -16.49 4.29
CA GLN A 91 -4.31 -17.54 3.28
C GLN A 91 -5.22 -18.76 3.50
N SER A 92 -5.85 -18.91 4.67
CA SER A 92 -6.85 -19.94 4.93
C SER A 92 -8.25 -19.58 4.38
N ILE A 93 -8.47 -18.31 4.03
CA ILE A 93 -9.71 -17.80 3.44
C ILE A 93 -9.54 -17.61 1.94
N ILE A 94 -8.49 -16.90 1.52
CA ILE A 94 -8.09 -16.73 0.11
C ILE A 94 -6.64 -17.19 -0.02
N PHE A 95 -6.48 -18.37 -0.62
CA PHE A 95 -5.19 -19.04 -0.67
C PHE A 95 -4.14 -18.26 -1.46
N THR A 96 -2.96 -18.16 -0.84
CA THR A 96 -1.70 -17.77 -1.45
C THR A 96 -0.58 -18.58 -0.79
N SER A 97 0.60 -18.66 -1.41
CA SER A 97 1.76 -19.36 -0.81
C SER A 97 2.65 -18.47 0.08
N PRO A 98 2.83 -17.16 -0.20
CA PRO A 98 3.60 -16.26 0.65
C PRO A 98 2.97 -16.06 2.04
N LEU A 99 3.78 -15.54 2.97
CA LEU A 99 3.37 -15.24 4.34
C LEU A 99 2.27 -14.15 4.36
N ASP A 100 1.06 -14.53 4.77
CA ASP A 100 -0.10 -13.65 4.91
C ASP A 100 0.02 -12.64 6.08
N PHE A 101 -0.94 -11.73 6.21
CA PHE A 101 -0.94 -10.73 7.28
C PHE A 101 -0.86 -11.36 8.69
N ARG A 102 -1.51 -12.51 8.90
CA ARG A 102 -1.46 -13.25 10.17
C ARG A 102 -0.05 -13.74 10.48
N GLY A 103 0.67 -14.21 9.46
CA GLY A 103 2.06 -14.61 9.53
C GLY A 103 3.00 -13.44 9.77
N GLN A 104 2.85 -12.34 9.01
CA GLN A 104 3.64 -11.11 9.20
C GLN A 104 3.47 -10.55 10.62
N THR A 105 2.25 -10.53 11.14
CA THR A 105 1.95 -10.15 12.53
C THR A 105 2.59 -11.10 13.53
N THR A 106 2.63 -12.41 13.24
CA THR A 106 3.33 -13.38 14.09
C THR A 106 4.84 -13.10 14.13
N ALA A 107 5.45 -12.78 12.98
CA ALA A 107 6.86 -12.41 12.92
C ALA A 107 7.15 -11.14 13.72
N PHE A 108 6.31 -10.10 13.62
CA PHE A 108 6.41 -8.91 14.48
C PHE A 108 6.39 -9.27 15.97
N LEU A 109 5.41 -10.07 16.40
CA LEU A 109 5.25 -10.48 17.80
C LEU A 109 6.43 -11.33 18.31
N GLN A 110 7.10 -12.06 17.43
CA GLN A 110 8.21 -12.96 17.81
C GLN A 110 9.59 -12.31 17.67
N GLN A 111 9.79 -11.41 16.70
CA GLN A 111 11.11 -10.89 16.33
C GLN A 111 11.32 -9.42 16.70
N VAL A 112 10.24 -8.65 16.90
CA VAL A 112 10.32 -7.23 17.26
C VAL A 112 9.92 -7.02 18.72
N VAL A 113 8.72 -7.46 19.11
CA VAL A 113 8.16 -7.18 20.45
C VAL A 113 9.07 -7.64 21.60
N PRO A 114 9.65 -8.85 21.59
CA PRO A 114 10.48 -9.32 22.71
C PRO A 114 11.87 -8.68 22.76
N PHE A 115 12.25 -7.92 21.73
CA PHE A 115 13.61 -7.41 21.53
C PHE A 115 13.64 -5.87 21.41
N PRO A 116 13.25 -5.14 22.47
CA PRO A 116 13.16 -3.66 22.45
C PRO A 116 14.51 -2.98 22.15
N ASN A 117 15.63 -3.68 22.34
CA ASN A 117 16.96 -3.17 22.02
C ASN A 117 17.27 -3.18 20.50
N LYS A 118 16.54 -3.95 19.67
CA LYS A 118 16.72 -3.96 18.21
C LYS A 118 15.98 -2.79 17.54
N VAL A 119 14.77 -2.52 18.02
CA VAL A 119 13.94 -1.36 17.67
C VAL A 119 13.26 -0.88 18.93
N ALA A 120 13.66 0.29 19.43
CA ALA A 120 12.95 0.96 20.50
C ALA A 120 11.68 1.59 19.91
N TRP A 121 10.52 1.08 20.30
CA TRP A 121 9.22 1.53 19.81
C TRP A 121 8.20 1.53 20.96
N ASN A 122 7.23 2.44 20.90
CA ASN A 122 6.11 2.53 21.83
C ASN A 122 4.86 3.10 21.15
N SER A 123 3.76 3.18 21.89
CA SER A 123 2.47 3.65 21.40
C SER A 123 2.44 5.08 20.88
N THR A 124 3.40 5.94 21.26
CA THR A 124 3.41 7.37 20.90
C THR A 124 4.38 7.73 19.79
N ASP A 125 5.33 6.84 19.48
CA ASP A 125 6.37 7.09 18.46
C ASP A 125 6.28 6.14 17.25
N SER A 126 5.23 5.31 17.18
CA SER A 126 5.13 4.23 16.20
C SER A 126 3.83 4.26 15.45
N LEU A 127 3.91 4.25 14.11
CA LEU A 127 2.80 4.18 13.18
C LEU A 127 2.76 2.80 12.50
N PHE A 128 1.59 2.17 12.52
CA PHE A 128 1.35 0.87 11.90
C PHE A 128 0.52 1.07 10.65
N THR A 129 1.13 0.83 9.49
CA THR A 129 0.43 0.95 8.20
C THR A 129 0.10 -0.44 7.68
N VAL A 130 -1.15 -0.67 7.28
CA VAL A 130 -1.62 -1.99 6.88
C VAL A 130 -2.26 -1.90 5.49
N SER A 131 -1.69 -2.62 4.52
CA SER A 131 -2.08 -2.56 3.10
C SER A 131 -2.19 -3.97 2.51
N PHE A 132 -3.39 -4.54 2.57
CA PHE A 132 -3.74 -5.84 1.97
C PHE A 132 -5.05 -5.71 1.20
N GLY A 133 -5.34 -6.71 0.35
CA GLY A 133 -6.56 -6.80 -0.44
C GLY A 133 -6.31 -6.91 -1.95
N THR A 134 -5.14 -6.47 -2.44
CA THR A 134 -4.80 -6.57 -3.87
C THR A 134 -4.79 -8.03 -4.32
N ASN A 135 -4.05 -8.88 -3.60
CA ASN A 135 -3.98 -10.32 -3.90
C ASN A 135 -5.31 -11.01 -3.56
N ASP A 136 -5.99 -10.59 -2.50
CA ASP A 136 -7.28 -11.11 -2.08
C ASP A 136 -8.29 -10.99 -3.23
N VAL A 137 -8.48 -9.77 -3.74
CA VAL A 137 -9.36 -9.49 -4.88
C VAL A 137 -8.85 -10.12 -6.18
N ASN A 138 -7.56 -10.00 -6.50
CA ASN A 138 -7.02 -10.55 -7.75
C ASN A 138 -7.16 -12.09 -7.85
N ASN A 139 -7.08 -12.79 -6.72
CA ASN A 139 -7.24 -14.25 -6.67
C ASN A 139 -8.71 -14.70 -6.61
N SER A 140 -9.62 -13.85 -6.12
CA SER A 140 -11.02 -14.24 -5.88
C SER A 140 -12.02 -13.74 -6.91
N PHE A 141 -11.78 -12.59 -7.59
CA PHE A 141 -12.82 -11.89 -8.36
C PHE A 141 -13.48 -12.74 -9.45
N ARG A 142 -12.78 -13.74 -9.99
CA ARG A 142 -13.35 -14.67 -11.00
C ARG A 142 -14.32 -15.66 -10.38
N ASN A 143 -14.02 -16.12 -9.17
CA ASN A 143 -14.71 -17.21 -8.48
C ASN A 143 -15.80 -16.71 -7.53
N THR A 144 -15.81 -15.42 -7.20
CA THR A 144 -16.89 -14.80 -6.42
C THR A 144 -18.18 -14.78 -7.26
N ALA A 145 -19.24 -15.41 -6.76
CA ALA A 145 -20.58 -15.18 -7.29
C ALA A 145 -21.05 -13.79 -6.83
N GLY A 146 -21.51 -12.94 -7.75
CA GLY A 146 -21.78 -11.53 -7.43
C GLY A 146 -20.52 -10.75 -7.05
N ASN A 147 -20.64 -9.79 -6.13
CA ASN A 147 -19.57 -8.90 -5.66
C ASN A 147 -18.63 -9.53 -4.60
N GLY A 148 -18.86 -10.78 -4.18
CA GLY A 148 -18.01 -11.45 -3.19
C GLY A 148 -18.20 -10.95 -1.74
N THR A 149 -19.32 -10.29 -1.42
CA THR A 149 -19.58 -9.68 -0.10
C THR A 149 -19.22 -10.59 1.08
N ASP A 150 -19.70 -11.83 1.13
CA ASP A 150 -19.45 -12.75 2.24
C ASP A 150 -17.97 -13.15 2.37
N LEU A 151 -17.29 -13.31 1.23
CA LEU A 151 -15.87 -13.68 1.20
C LEU A 151 -15.02 -12.55 1.79
N TYR A 152 -15.17 -11.33 1.29
CA TYR A 152 -14.43 -10.17 1.79
C TYR A 152 -14.83 -9.83 3.22
N ASN A 153 -16.08 -10.08 3.63
CA ASN A 153 -16.49 -9.87 5.01
C ASN A 153 -15.75 -10.81 5.96
N ARG A 154 -15.63 -12.09 5.60
CA ARG A 154 -14.91 -13.09 6.40
C ARG A 154 -13.41 -12.78 6.43
N ASP A 155 -12.83 -12.43 5.29
CA ASP A 155 -11.42 -12.07 5.17
C ASP A 155 -11.08 -10.82 5.99
N LEU A 156 -11.81 -9.73 5.82
CA LEU A 156 -11.62 -8.50 6.60
C LEU A 156 -11.96 -8.68 8.09
N THR A 157 -12.79 -9.66 8.46
CA THR A 157 -12.94 -10.03 9.88
C THR A 157 -11.66 -10.64 10.44
N SER A 158 -10.99 -11.53 9.69
CA SER A 158 -9.67 -12.05 10.05
C SER A 158 -8.60 -10.96 10.06
N TYR A 159 -8.66 -10.02 9.10
CA TYR A 159 -7.81 -8.83 9.04
C TYR A 159 -7.87 -8.04 10.35
N PHE A 160 -9.07 -7.62 10.81
CA PHE A 160 -9.17 -6.82 12.04
C PHE A 160 -8.93 -7.62 13.32
N ALA A 161 -9.18 -8.93 13.33
CA ALA A 161 -8.71 -9.81 14.41
C ALA A 161 -7.16 -9.85 14.46
N THR A 162 -6.50 -9.70 13.32
CA THR A 162 -5.03 -9.62 13.23
C THR A 162 -4.53 -8.24 13.67
N VAL A 163 -5.20 -7.16 13.30
CA VAL A 163 -4.94 -5.81 13.85
C VAL A 163 -5.06 -5.82 15.38
N ASP A 164 -6.02 -6.56 15.94
CA ASP A 164 -6.16 -6.69 17.39
C ASP A 164 -4.95 -7.30 18.08
N ARG A 165 -4.20 -8.17 17.40
CA ARG A 165 -2.94 -8.70 17.94
C ARG A 165 -1.87 -7.61 18.02
N LEU A 166 -1.80 -6.71 17.04
CA LEU A 166 -0.90 -5.55 17.07
C LEU A 166 -1.31 -4.58 18.18
N TYR A 167 -2.60 -4.28 18.29
CA TYR A 167 -3.15 -3.44 19.36
C TYR A 167 -2.82 -4.01 20.75
N ASN A 168 -3.03 -5.31 20.96
CA ASN A 168 -2.71 -5.98 22.22
C ASN A 168 -1.19 -5.98 22.54
N ALA A 169 -0.33 -5.86 21.53
CA ALA A 169 1.11 -5.71 21.69
C ALA A 169 1.55 -4.27 22.00
N GLY A 170 0.66 -3.28 21.92
CA GLY A 170 0.94 -1.88 22.26
C GLY A 170 0.81 -0.88 21.10
N ALA A 171 0.47 -1.33 19.88
CA ALA A 171 0.23 -0.42 18.75
C ALA A 171 -1.00 0.48 19.00
N ARG A 172 -0.89 1.78 18.74
CA ARG A 172 -1.97 2.77 18.96
C ARG A 172 -2.20 3.76 17.81
N ASN A 173 -1.36 3.73 16.77
CA ASN A 173 -1.50 4.56 15.59
C ASN A 173 -1.61 3.65 14.37
N PHE A 174 -2.76 3.67 13.69
CA PHE A 174 -3.07 2.79 12.57
C PHE A 174 -3.49 3.60 11.34
N VAL A 175 -2.97 3.20 10.19
CA VAL A 175 -3.44 3.62 8.86
C VAL A 175 -3.79 2.37 8.08
N PHE A 176 -5.03 2.31 7.60
CA PHE A 176 -5.49 1.26 6.70
C PHE A 176 -5.57 1.83 5.29
N ASN A 177 -4.78 1.32 4.35
CA ASN A 177 -4.84 1.77 2.97
C ASN A 177 -5.89 0.97 2.22
N ASN A 178 -6.79 1.65 1.52
CA ASN A 178 -7.68 0.98 0.58
C ASN A 178 -6.95 0.67 -0.74
N LEU A 179 -7.61 -0.11 -1.62
CA LEU A 179 -7.01 -0.61 -2.84
C LEU A 179 -6.95 0.45 -3.93
N VAL A 180 -5.79 0.54 -4.61
CA VAL A 180 -5.66 1.24 -5.89
C VAL A 180 -6.65 0.67 -6.92
N PRO A 181 -7.10 1.44 -7.93
CA PRO A 181 -7.97 0.96 -9.00
C PRO A 181 -7.20 0.09 -10.01
N PHE A 182 -6.67 -1.06 -9.57
CA PHE A 182 -5.84 -1.93 -10.43
C PHE A 182 -6.65 -2.64 -11.52
N ASP A 183 -7.98 -2.58 -11.49
CA ASP A 183 -8.84 -2.94 -12.64
C ASP A 183 -8.52 -2.09 -13.88
N ARG A 184 -8.02 -0.87 -13.67
CA ARG A 184 -7.61 0.04 -14.74
C ARG A 184 -6.15 -0.16 -15.18
N ALA A 185 -5.37 -1.01 -14.51
CA ALA A 185 -4.05 -1.43 -14.97
C ALA A 185 -4.17 -2.57 -16.00
N GLN A 186 -3.07 -2.95 -16.65
CA GLN A 186 -3.10 -4.04 -17.66
C GLN A 186 -3.56 -5.39 -17.10
N ILE A 187 -3.41 -5.64 -15.79
CA ILE A 187 -3.93 -6.85 -15.13
C ILE A 187 -5.45 -6.97 -15.24
N GLY A 188 -6.17 -5.84 -15.27
CA GLY A 188 -7.62 -5.75 -15.42
C GLY A 188 -8.04 -5.49 -16.87
N VAL A 189 -7.44 -4.49 -17.53
CA VAL A 189 -7.70 -4.14 -18.94
C VAL A 189 -7.48 -5.36 -19.85
N GLY A 190 -6.39 -6.12 -19.63
CA GLY A 190 -6.05 -7.30 -20.41
C GLY A 190 -7.02 -8.48 -20.27
N GLN A 191 -7.98 -8.43 -19.33
CA GLN A 191 -9.00 -9.47 -19.16
C GLN A 191 -10.22 -9.28 -20.06
N GLY A 192 -10.34 -8.13 -20.71
CA GLY A 192 -11.55 -7.73 -21.43
C GLY A 192 -12.62 -7.13 -20.52
N SER A 193 -13.53 -6.37 -21.12
CA SER A 193 -14.45 -5.46 -20.40
C SER A 193 -15.29 -6.12 -19.32
N SER A 194 -15.80 -7.33 -19.56
CA SER A 194 -16.66 -8.02 -18.57
C SER A 194 -15.91 -8.40 -17.29
N LEU A 195 -14.68 -8.91 -17.42
CA LEU A 195 -13.87 -9.29 -16.26
C LEU A 195 -13.22 -8.08 -15.59
N GLN A 196 -12.91 -7.05 -16.37
CA GLN A 196 -12.47 -5.76 -15.85
C GLN A 196 -13.54 -5.13 -14.95
N GLU A 197 -14.79 -5.04 -15.41
CA GLU A 197 -15.89 -4.49 -14.61
C GLU A 197 -16.12 -5.33 -13.34
N LYS A 198 -16.05 -6.66 -13.43
CA LYS A 198 -16.16 -7.53 -12.25
C LYS A 198 -15.02 -7.30 -11.24
N MET A 199 -13.81 -7.04 -11.72
CA MET A 199 -12.67 -6.69 -10.87
C MET A 199 -12.90 -5.34 -10.19
N LYS A 200 -13.35 -4.33 -10.94
CA LYS A 200 -13.73 -3.01 -10.40
C LYS A 200 -14.79 -3.12 -9.31
N GLU A 201 -15.89 -3.85 -9.56
CA GLU A 201 -16.93 -4.10 -8.57
C GLU A 201 -16.37 -4.74 -7.30
N SER A 202 -15.47 -5.72 -7.45
CA SER A 202 -14.81 -6.39 -6.33
C SER A 202 -13.88 -5.46 -5.54
N ILE A 203 -13.13 -4.58 -6.22
CA ILE A 203 -12.27 -3.56 -5.59
C ILE A 203 -13.12 -2.59 -4.77
N LEU A 204 -14.21 -2.08 -5.36
CA LEU A 204 -15.10 -1.12 -4.69
C LEU A 204 -15.80 -1.75 -3.48
N GLU A 205 -16.25 -3.00 -3.59
CA GLU A 205 -16.83 -3.75 -2.48
C GLU A 205 -15.81 -3.94 -1.34
N PHE A 206 -14.59 -4.39 -1.65
CA PHE A 206 -13.53 -4.55 -0.65
C PHE A 206 -13.24 -3.22 0.05
N ASN A 207 -13.09 -2.13 -0.71
CA ASN A 207 -12.83 -0.80 -0.17
C ASN A 207 -13.96 -0.31 0.75
N ALA A 208 -15.22 -0.52 0.37
CA ALA A 208 -16.38 -0.16 1.17
C ALA A 208 -16.44 -0.94 2.50
N GLN A 209 -16.20 -2.26 2.44
CA GLN A 209 -16.17 -3.09 3.64
C GLN A 209 -14.98 -2.78 4.56
N LEU A 210 -13.81 -2.49 4.00
CA LEU A 210 -12.63 -2.07 4.75
C LEU A 210 -12.93 -0.76 5.49
N ALA A 211 -13.51 0.24 4.82
CA ALA A 211 -13.86 1.51 5.43
C ALA A 211 -14.88 1.33 6.58
N ALA A 212 -15.92 0.53 6.37
CA ALA A 212 -16.91 0.23 7.41
C ALA A 212 -16.29 -0.47 8.63
N LYS A 213 -15.48 -1.51 8.41
CA LYS A 213 -14.82 -2.25 9.50
C LYS A 213 -13.74 -1.43 10.19
N ALA A 214 -12.98 -0.61 9.46
CA ALA A 214 -12.01 0.32 10.03
C ALA A 214 -12.70 1.33 10.95
N SER A 215 -13.77 1.98 10.48
CA SER A 215 -14.54 2.92 11.30
C SER A 215 -15.07 2.25 12.57
N ALA A 216 -15.68 1.06 12.46
CA ALA A 216 -16.18 0.32 13.61
C ALA A 216 -15.04 -0.09 14.57
N TYR A 217 -13.90 -0.53 14.03
CA TYR A 217 -12.72 -0.87 14.81
C TYR A 217 -12.20 0.34 15.60
N CYS A 218 -11.92 1.45 14.91
CA CYS A 218 -11.40 2.67 15.52
C CYS A 218 -12.31 3.17 16.64
N SER A 219 -13.64 3.18 16.44
CA SER A 219 -14.60 3.61 17.46
C SER A 219 -14.73 2.65 18.64
N SER A 220 -14.40 1.37 18.47
CA SER A 220 -14.51 0.35 19.53
C SER A 220 -13.31 0.27 20.47
N LYS A 221 -12.18 0.89 20.10
CA LYS A 221 -10.91 0.76 20.83
C LYS A 221 -10.60 2.03 21.63
N THR A 222 -10.16 1.83 22.86
CA THR A 222 -9.72 2.92 23.74
C THR A 222 -8.22 3.18 23.58
N GLY A 223 -7.77 4.41 23.82
CA GLY A 223 -6.34 4.75 23.79
C GLY A 223 -5.67 4.76 22.41
N ILE A 224 -6.41 4.51 21.33
CA ILE A 224 -5.96 4.80 19.97
C ILE A 224 -5.77 6.32 19.82
N THR A 225 -4.64 6.73 19.24
CA THR A 225 -4.33 8.16 19.01
C THR A 225 -4.56 8.53 17.54
N THR A 226 -4.17 7.67 16.62
CA THR A 226 -4.48 7.79 15.18
C THR A 226 -5.10 6.50 14.68
N CYS A 227 -6.24 6.57 13.98
CA CYS A 227 -6.86 5.43 13.32
C CYS A 227 -7.72 5.94 12.19
N LEU A 228 -7.30 5.67 10.96
CA LEU A 228 -7.99 6.13 9.76
C LEU A 228 -7.81 5.19 8.58
N THR A 229 -8.69 5.33 7.61
CA THR A 229 -8.51 4.77 6.27
C THR A 229 -7.92 5.85 5.37
N PHE A 230 -6.82 5.52 4.69
CA PHE A 230 -6.25 6.34 3.63
C PHE A 230 -6.81 5.87 2.28
N ASP A 231 -7.34 6.80 1.49
CA ASP A 231 -7.97 6.51 0.20
C ASP A 231 -6.98 6.61 -0.96
N THR A 232 -6.14 5.59 -1.01
CA THR A 232 -5.23 5.33 -2.13
C THR A 232 -5.98 5.20 -3.46
N HIS A 233 -7.22 4.68 -3.44
CA HIS A 233 -8.04 4.51 -4.63
C HIS A 233 -8.27 5.85 -5.35
N THR A 234 -8.68 6.88 -4.61
CA THR A 234 -8.91 8.22 -5.16
C THR A 234 -7.61 8.87 -5.62
N VAL A 235 -6.50 8.70 -4.89
CA VAL A 235 -5.18 9.19 -5.30
C VAL A 235 -4.83 8.67 -6.70
N PHE A 236 -4.87 7.36 -6.89
CA PHE A 236 -4.53 6.75 -8.18
C PHE A 236 -5.58 7.04 -9.26
N THR A 237 -6.86 7.13 -8.91
CA THR A 237 -7.91 7.55 -9.85
C THR A 237 -7.58 8.92 -10.45
N ASN A 238 -7.17 9.88 -9.62
CA ASN A 238 -6.78 11.22 -10.09
C ASN A 238 -5.55 11.18 -11.00
N LEU A 239 -4.55 10.37 -10.67
CA LEU A 239 -3.36 10.19 -11.52
C LEU A 239 -3.75 9.64 -12.90
N MET A 240 -4.62 8.63 -12.92
CA MET A 240 -5.03 7.95 -14.15
C MET A 240 -6.02 8.76 -14.99
N ASP A 241 -6.83 9.62 -14.38
CA ASP A 241 -7.74 10.51 -15.09
C ASP A 241 -7.00 11.72 -15.69
N ASN A 242 -5.88 12.13 -15.09
CA ASN A 242 -5.13 13.32 -15.49
C ASN A 242 -3.61 13.07 -15.62
N PRO A 243 -3.14 12.03 -16.33
CA PRO A 243 -1.74 11.58 -16.27
C PRO A 243 -0.74 12.69 -16.61
N SER A 244 -1.00 13.47 -17.66
CA SER A 244 -0.11 14.55 -18.11
C SER A 244 0.03 15.69 -17.09
N GLN A 245 -0.99 15.96 -16.27
CA GLN A 245 -0.92 16.99 -15.22
C GLN A 245 0.03 16.58 -14.09
N PHE A 246 0.21 15.27 -13.89
CA PHE A 246 1.09 14.71 -12.87
C PHE A 246 2.45 14.25 -13.44
N GLY A 247 2.72 14.52 -14.73
CA GLY A 247 3.98 14.16 -15.38
C GLY A 247 4.04 12.72 -15.93
N PHE A 248 2.91 12.01 -15.95
CA PHE A 248 2.80 10.67 -16.53
C PHE A 248 2.40 10.70 -18.00
N ALA A 249 2.96 9.77 -18.77
CA ALA A 249 2.72 9.65 -20.21
C ALA A 249 1.42 8.91 -20.55
N SER A 250 0.97 7.99 -19.69
CA SER A 250 -0.23 7.17 -19.90
C SER A 250 -0.85 6.75 -18.57
N ALA A 251 -2.16 6.48 -18.59
CA ALA A 251 -2.93 6.01 -17.44
C ALA A 251 -2.60 4.55 -17.08
N ASP A 252 -2.44 3.68 -18.08
CA ASP A 252 -2.43 2.22 -17.92
C ASP A 252 -1.25 1.51 -18.62
N ALA A 253 -0.44 2.25 -19.39
CA ALA A 253 0.72 1.65 -20.06
C ALA A 253 1.83 1.34 -19.05
N PHE A 254 2.62 0.32 -19.36
CA PHE A 254 3.90 0.03 -18.72
C PHE A 254 4.94 -0.30 -19.81
N CYS A 255 6.23 -0.27 -19.48
CA CYS A 255 7.27 -0.72 -20.41
C CYS A 255 7.77 -2.12 -20.06
N GLN A 256 7.77 -3.03 -21.05
CA GLN A 256 8.19 -4.42 -20.85
C GLN A 256 9.65 -4.54 -20.36
N THR A 257 10.55 -3.66 -20.81
CA THR A 257 11.95 -3.64 -20.32
C THR A 257 12.01 -3.31 -18.83
N TYR A 258 11.13 -2.44 -18.34
CA TYR A 258 11.14 -2.00 -16.95
C TYR A 258 10.38 -2.96 -16.03
N ALA A 259 9.50 -3.79 -16.58
CA ALA A 259 8.71 -4.77 -15.85
C ALA A 259 9.54 -5.81 -15.09
N ASN A 260 10.82 -6.00 -15.42
CA ASN A 260 11.74 -6.91 -14.71
C ASN A 260 12.71 -6.20 -13.76
N ARG A 261 12.53 -4.89 -13.52
CA ARG A 261 13.35 -4.13 -12.57
C ARG A 261 12.76 -4.27 -11.17
N PHE A 262 13.41 -5.07 -10.32
CA PHE A 262 13.00 -5.31 -8.93
C PHE A 262 13.88 -4.60 -7.90
N GLY A 263 14.68 -3.62 -8.32
CA GLY A 263 15.55 -2.87 -7.44
C GLY A 263 14.80 -1.76 -6.68
N CYS A 264 15.18 -1.53 -5.43
CA CYS A 264 14.68 -0.41 -4.62
C CYS A 264 15.39 0.93 -4.92
N THR A 265 16.29 0.94 -5.91
CA THR A 265 16.98 2.15 -6.38
C THR A 265 16.49 2.51 -7.78
N VAL A 266 16.31 3.81 -8.00
CA VAL A 266 15.80 4.32 -9.27
C VAL A 266 16.88 4.20 -10.34
N ASN A 267 16.52 3.57 -11.46
CA ASN A 267 17.34 3.55 -12.67
C ASN A 267 16.66 4.38 -13.77
N GLU A 268 17.17 5.58 -14.01
CA GLU A 268 16.65 6.54 -15.00
C GLU A 268 17.08 6.23 -16.45
N GLN A 269 17.77 5.12 -16.71
CA GLN A 269 18.15 4.75 -18.07
C GLN A 269 16.91 4.49 -18.93
N VAL A 270 16.82 5.28 -20.00
CA VAL A 270 15.75 5.20 -21.00
C VAL A 270 16.06 4.09 -22.00
N ASP A 271 15.13 3.15 -22.15
CA ASP A 271 15.12 2.21 -23.27
C ASP A 271 14.40 2.86 -24.48
N PRO A 272 14.98 2.85 -25.69
CA PRO A 272 14.38 3.45 -26.89
C PRO A 272 13.00 2.91 -27.28
N THR A 273 12.61 1.74 -26.77
CA THR A 273 11.29 1.13 -27.01
C THR A 273 10.21 1.60 -26.04
N CYS A 274 10.58 2.33 -24.99
CA CYS A 274 9.66 2.88 -24.00
C CYS A 274 9.25 4.33 -24.36
N LEU A 275 8.16 4.80 -23.76
CA LEU A 275 7.66 6.18 -23.83
C LEU A 275 8.60 7.19 -23.14
N GLY A 276 9.49 6.72 -22.26
CA GLY A 276 10.41 7.54 -21.49
C GLY A 276 11.15 6.73 -20.41
N PRO A 277 11.76 7.38 -19.41
CA PRO A 277 12.28 6.69 -18.22
C PRO A 277 11.13 6.09 -17.41
N ILE A 278 11.44 5.29 -16.39
CA ILE A 278 10.41 4.64 -15.56
C ILE A 278 9.50 5.65 -14.80
N ASP A 279 9.96 6.87 -14.58
CA ASP A 279 9.23 7.92 -13.86
C ASP A 279 8.04 8.52 -14.64
N VAL A 280 7.97 8.33 -15.95
CA VAL A 280 6.81 8.78 -16.75
C VAL A 280 5.66 7.77 -16.77
N TYR A 281 5.78 6.65 -16.06
CA TYR A 281 4.76 5.60 -16.00
C TYR A 281 4.06 5.58 -14.65
N ILE A 282 2.73 5.44 -14.63
CA ILE A 282 1.98 5.15 -13.40
C ILE A 282 2.24 3.72 -12.94
N TRP A 283 2.34 2.78 -13.89
CA TRP A 283 2.53 1.35 -13.61
C TRP A 283 3.91 0.89 -14.07
N LYS A 284 4.63 0.18 -13.20
CA LYS A 284 5.92 -0.43 -13.51
C LYS A 284 5.74 -1.66 -14.39
N ASP A 285 4.74 -2.49 -14.08
CA ASP A 285 4.34 -3.66 -14.87
C ASP A 285 2.82 -3.72 -15.00
N SER A 286 2.25 -4.89 -15.30
CA SER A 286 0.80 -5.01 -15.48
C SER A 286 -0.03 -4.76 -14.22
N LEU A 287 0.57 -4.86 -13.03
CA LEU A 287 -0.12 -4.79 -11.75
C LEU A 287 0.47 -3.74 -10.81
N HIS A 288 1.80 -3.60 -10.77
CA HIS A 288 2.46 -2.82 -9.73
C HIS A 288 2.58 -1.33 -10.11
N PRO A 289 2.21 -0.40 -9.22
CA PRO A 289 2.58 1.01 -9.33
C PRO A 289 4.09 1.20 -9.52
N SER A 290 4.50 2.25 -10.23
CA SER A 290 5.89 2.68 -10.27
C SER A 290 6.27 3.46 -9.01
N PHE A 291 7.56 3.59 -8.72
CA PHE A 291 8.02 4.41 -7.60
C PHE A 291 7.54 5.87 -7.75
N ALA A 292 7.35 6.35 -8.98
CA ALA A 292 6.91 7.71 -9.26
C ALA A 292 5.43 7.92 -8.91
N SER A 293 4.55 6.95 -9.14
CA SER A 293 3.15 7.02 -8.68
C SER A 293 3.02 6.72 -7.19
N ASP A 294 3.81 5.79 -6.65
CA ASP A 294 3.93 5.54 -5.20
C ASP A 294 4.33 6.79 -4.40
N LYS A 295 5.09 7.70 -5.01
CA LYS A 295 5.41 8.99 -4.40
C LYS A 295 4.15 9.79 -4.06
N PHE A 296 3.14 9.79 -4.93
CA PHE A 296 1.88 10.50 -4.68
C PHE A 296 1.05 9.84 -3.58
N TRP A 297 1.12 8.51 -3.44
CA TRP A 297 0.56 7.81 -2.29
C TRP A 297 1.24 8.28 -0.99
N ALA A 298 2.58 8.18 -0.93
CA ALA A 298 3.34 8.61 0.24
C ALA A 298 3.06 10.08 0.61
N GLN A 299 3.07 10.98 -0.38
CA GLN A 299 2.86 12.41 -0.18
C GLN A 299 1.42 12.73 0.24
N GLY A 300 0.43 12.04 -0.34
CA GLY A 300 -0.97 12.15 0.06
C GLY A 300 -1.16 11.73 1.52
N LEU A 301 -0.52 10.64 1.94
CA LEU A 301 -0.59 10.17 3.32
C LEU A 301 0.10 11.14 4.29
N VAL A 302 1.26 11.71 3.92
CA VAL A 302 1.90 12.78 4.71
C VAL A 302 0.92 13.94 4.90
N ASN A 303 0.29 14.43 3.83
CA ASN A 303 -0.63 15.56 3.89
C ASN A 303 -1.88 15.26 4.74
N GLN A 304 -2.37 14.02 4.77
CA GLN A 304 -3.52 13.64 5.58
C GLN A 304 -3.18 13.52 7.09
N LEU A 305 -1.90 13.29 7.43
CA LEU A 305 -1.44 13.09 8.81
C LEU A 305 -0.73 14.32 9.40
N GLN A 306 -0.66 15.44 8.68
CA GLN A 306 -0.17 16.73 9.17
C GLN A 306 -1.25 17.49 9.92
#